data_AF-A0A5L8DSH6-F1
#
_entry.id   AF-A0A5L8DSH6-F1
#
_cell.length_a   1.000
_cell.length_b   1.000
_cell.length_c   1.000
_cell.angle_alpha   90.00
_cell.angle_beta   90.00
_cell.angle_gamma   90.00
#
_symmetry.space_group_name_H-M   'P 1'
#
loop_
_entity.id
_entity.type
_entity.pdbx_description
1 polymer ?
#
loop_
_entity_poly.entity_id
_entity_poly.type
_entity_poly.pdbx_seq_one_letter_code
_entity_poly.pdbx_strand_id
1 'polypeptide(L)'
;MGLGNGLAVDDFLREKMILDKALINGDFDVVDSIVWEFDFPIQFAGSAFEAPTHDLKNRKIQSLETNDIIAHLFITIFPENDKSYCIISWLKNSKEILSELVEQIMGLSAKERKDYLNTTLVKNSDNLVFSPKLIERMSKDEEHYFGYTSQGAYLFEALLEAMDDELHIESKIPEVSDPGYDLFKQC
;
A
#
# COMPACT_ATOMS: atom_id res chain seq x y z
N MET A 1 12.12 16.86 14.03
CA MET A 1 11.78 15.73 13.14
C MET A 1 13.03 14.89 13.01
N GLY A 2 12.92 13.58 13.20
CA GLY A 2 14.04 12.66 12.92
C GLY A 2 14.43 12.72 11.44
N LEU A 3 15.66 12.29 11.12
CA LEU A 3 16.20 12.36 9.75
C LEU A 3 15.29 11.66 8.73
N GLY A 4 14.70 10.52 9.10
CA GLY A 4 13.79 9.75 8.24
C GLY A 4 12.50 10.50 7.87
N ASN A 5 11.87 11.21 8.82
CA ASN A 5 10.64 11.96 8.54
C ASN A 5 10.91 13.15 7.61
N GLY A 6 12.11 13.73 7.65
CA GLY A 6 12.51 14.78 6.71
C GLY A 6 12.60 14.26 5.27
N LEU A 7 13.24 13.11 5.09
CA LEU A 7 13.37 12.46 3.77
C LEU A 7 12.01 12.08 3.19
N ALA A 8 11.13 11.47 4.00
CA ALA A 8 9.78 11.12 3.56
C ALA A 8 8.98 12.36 3.12
N VAL A 9 9.10 13.48 3.84
CA VAL A 9 8.46 14.74 3.42
C VAL A 9 9.01 15.22 2.09
N ASP A 10 10.33 15.20 1.89
CA ASP A 10 10.96 15.64 0.65
C ASP A 10 10.56 14.77 -0.56
N ASP A 11 10.45 13.45 -0.37
CA ASP A 11 9.99 12.50 -1.38
C ASP A 11 8.56 12.86 -1.85
N PHE A 12 7.64 13.08 -0.90
CA PHE A 12 6.25 13.41 -1.22
C PHE A 12 6.05 14.85 -1.68
N LEU A 13 6.90 15.80 -1.28
CA LEU A 13 6.78 17.21 -1.69
C LEU A 13 6.80 17.34 -3.21
N ARG A 14 7.66 16.57 -3.88
CA ARG A 14 7.75 16.58 -5.34
C ARG A 14 6.48 16.07 -6.00
N GLU A 15 5.97 14.93 -5.55
CA GLU A 15 4.76 14.33 -6.10
C GLU A 15 3.55 15.23 -5.85
N LYS A 16 3.45 15.79 -4.64
CA LYS A 16 2.45 16.79 -4.29
C LYS A 16 2.50 18.00 -5.22
N MET A 17 3.68 18.54 -5.52
CA MET A 17 3.80 19.67 -6.45
C MET A 17 3.28 19.35 -7.85
N ILE A 18 3.56 18.13 -8.35
CA ILE A 18 3.07 17.68 -9.66
C ILE A 18 1.54 17.53 -9.63
N LEU A 19 1.02 16.83 -8.63
CA LEU A 19 -0.42 16.56 -8.47
C LEU A 19 -1.22 17.83 -8.22
N ASP A 20 -0.74 18.75 -7.37
CA ASP A 20 -1.40 20.03 -7.10
C ASP A 20 -1.48 20.88 -8.39
N LYS A 21 -0.38 20.94 -9.15
CA LYS A 21 -0.35 21.67 -10.43
C LYS A 21 -1.29 21.06 -11.45
N ALA A 22 -1.33 19.73 -11.55
CA ALA A 22 -2.25 18.99 -12.39
C ALA A 22 -3.71 19.30 -12.03
N LEU A 23 -4.04 19.24 -10.73
CA LEU A 23 -5.38 19.51 -10.21
C LEU A 23 -5.83 20.96 -10.51
N ILE A 24 -4.97 21.95 -10.26
CA ILE A 24 -5.27 23.37 -10.50
C ILE A 24 -5.50 23.66 -11.99
N ASN A 25 -4.73 23.02 -12.87
CA ASN A 25 -4.80 23.26 -14.31
C ASN A 25 -5.80 22.34 -15.04
N GLY A 26 -6.37 21.35 -14.36
CA GLY A 26 -7.21 20.31 -14.98
C GLY A 26 -6.44 19.36 -15.90
N ASP A 27 -5.15 19.18 -15.66
CA ASP A 27 -4.27 18.27 -16.43
C ASP A 27 -4.14 16.93 -15.70
N PHE A 28 -5.04 16.00 -16.01
CA PHE A 28 -5.06 14.67 -15.37
C PHE A 28 -4.17 13.64 -16.08
N ASP A 29 -3.52 14.00 -17.18
CA ASP A 29 -2.69 13.08 -17.97
C ASP A 29 -1.30 12.83 -17.35
N VAL A 30 -1.05 13.33 -16.13
CA VAL A 30 0.21 13.13 -15.40
C VAL A 30 0.25 11.82 -14.59
N VAL A 31 -0.89 11.14 -14.46
CA VAL A 31 -1.06 9.90 -13.69
C VAL A 31 -1.47 8.75 -14.65
N ASP A 32 -0.90 7.57 -14.44
CA ASP A 32 -1.40 6.31 -14.99
C ASP A 32 -2.05 5.48 -13.87
N SER A 33 -2.98 4.59 -14.22
CA SER A 33 -3.65 3.74 -13.23
C SER A 33 -4.14 2.39 -13.77
N ILE A 34 -4.25 1.42 -12.88
CA ILE A 34 -5.01 0.18 -13.04
C ILE A 34 -6.28 0.29 -12.20
N VAL A 35 -7.39 -0.23 -12.72
CA VAL A 35 -8.64 -0.38 -11.96
C VAL A 35 -8.98 -1.87 -11.85
N TRP A 36 -9.08 -2.36 -10.61
CA TRP A 36 -9.66 -3.65 -10.31
C TRP A 36 -11.10 -3.48 -9.84
N GLU A 37 -12.01 -4.21 -10.48
CA GLU A 37 -13.42 -4.29 -10.10
C GLU A 37 -13.67 -5.58 -9.32
N PHE A 38 -14.45 -5.47 -8.25
CA PHE A 38 -15.00 -6.58 -7.49
C PHE A 38 -16.52 -6.52 -7.62
N ASP A 39 -17.14 -7.64 -7.99
CA ASP A 39 -18.58 -7.79 -8.24
C ASP A 39 -19.43 -7.91 -6.96
N PHE A 40 -18.92 -7.35 -5.86
CA PHE A 40 -19.56 -7.31 -4.55
C PHE A 40 -19.08 -6.08 -3.77
N PRO A 41 -19.90 -5.55 -2.84
CA PRO A 41 -19.51 -4.46 -1.98
C PRO A 41 -18.61 -4.95 -0.82
N ILE A 42 -17.36 -4.47 -0.79
CA ILE A 42 -16.45 -4.67 0.33
C ILE A 42 -16.94 -3.92 1.57
N GLN A 43 -16.52 -4.40 2.74
CA GLN A 43 -16.91 -3.83 4.04
C GLN A 43 -15.81 -2.92 4.63
N PHE A 44 -14.96 -2.36 3.78
CA PHE A 44 -13.86 -1.49 4.16
C PHE A 44 -13.57 -0.48 3.05
N ALA A 45 -12.89 0.60 3.36
CA ALA A 45 -12.39 1.57 2.41
C ALA A 45 -11.08 2.16 2.92
N GLY A 46 -10.22 2.62 2.04
CA GLY A 46 -8.99 3.26 2.47
C GLY A 46 -8.05 3.65 1.34
N SER A 47 -6.95 4.25 1.77
CA SER A 47 -5.88 4.68 0.89
C SER A 47 -4.53 4.30 1.48
N ALA A 48 -3.67 3.72 0.65
CA ALA A 48 -2.30 3.35 0.99
C ALA A 48 -1.35 3.87 -0.09
N PHE A 49 -0.05 3.88 0.23
CA PHE A 49 0.99 4.05 -0.78
C PHE A 49 2.11 3.03 -0.55
N GLU A 50 2.90 2.76 -1.60
CA GLU A 50 4.09 1.91 -1.49
C GLU A 50 5.25 2.60 -2.21
N ALA A 51 6.44 2.54 -1.63
CA ALA A 51 7.71 2.85 -2.30
C ALA A 51 8.45 1.53 -2.60
N PRO A 52 8.00 0.73 -3.59
CA PRO A 52 8.46 -0.64 -3.75
C PRO A 52 9.94 -0.70 -4.10
N THR A 53 10.76 -1.36 -3.29
CA THR A 53 12.20 -1.56 -3.60
C THR A 53 12.44 -2.77 -4.49
N HIS A 54 11.51 -3.73 -4.49
CA HIS A 54 11.55 -4.97 -5.26
C HIS A 54 10.22 -5.21 -5.96
N ASP A 55 10.25 -5.96 -7.06
CA ASP A 55 9.05 -6.42 -7.75
C ASP A 55 8.45 -7.71 -7.13
N LEU A 56 7.35 -8.23 -7.68
CA LEU A 56 6.69 -9.45 -7.18
C LEU A 56 7.51 -10.73 -7.39
N LYS A 57 8.64 -10.64 -8.09
CA LYS A 57 9.62 -11.72 -8.30
C LYS A 57 10.90 -11.48 -7.51
N ASN A 58 10.87 -10.56 -6.55
CA ASN A 58 11.98 -10.18 -5.69
C ASN A 58 13.20 -9.60 -6.44
N ARG A 59 12.99 -8.99 -7.62
CA ARG A 59 14.04 -8.26 -8.34
C ARG A 59 14.04 -6.82 -7.85
N LYS A 60 15.21 -6.29 -7.47
CA LYS A 60 15.35 -4.89 -7.05
C LYS A 60 14.97 -3.94 -8.20
N ILE A 61 14.07 -3.00 -7.94
CA ILE A 61 13.61 -1.98 -8.91
C ILE A 61 14.03 -0.56 -8.55
N GLN A 62 14.23 -0.26 -7.26
CA GLN A 62 14.80 1.02 -6.79
C GLN A 62 15.46 0.88 -5.42
N SER A 63 16.12 1.94 -4.94
CA SER A 63 16.78 2.01 -3.63
C SER A 63 16.27 3.23 -2.87
N LEU A 64 15.89 3.07 -1.59
CA LEU A 64 15.46 4.21 -0.75
C LEU A 64 16.64 4.94 -0.09
N GLU A 65 17.85 4.39 -0.21
CA GLU A 65 19.07 4.93 0.40
C GLU A 65 19.82 5.91 -0.52
N THR A 66 19.41 6.05 -1.77
CA THR A 66 20.04 6.96 -2.74
C THR A 66 19.29 8.29 -2.80
N ASN A 67 19.97 9.38 -3.18
CA ASN A 67 19.32 10.67 -3.47
C ASN A 67 18.55 10.65 -4.81
N ASP A 68 18.10 9.48 -5.25
CA ASP A 68 17.31 9.32 -6.48
C ASP A 68 15.85 9.65 -6.21
N ILE A 69 15.11 9.83 -7.29
CA ILE A 69 13.67 10.07 -7.22
C ILE A 69 13.01 8.74 -6.86
N ILE A 70 12.33 8.70 -5.72
CA ILE A 70 11.57 7.53 -5.29
C ILE A 70 10.25 7.48 -6.07
N ALA A 71 9.99 6.33 -6.70
CA ALA A 71 8.71 6.08 -7.34
C ALA A 71 7.73 5.45 -6.36
N HIS A 72 6.50 5.99 -6.33
CA HIS A 72 5.42 5.48 -5.49
C HIS A 72 4.28 4.85 -6.31
N LEU A 73 3.68 3.82 -5.74
CA LEU A 73 2.33 3.35 -6.08
C LEU A 73 1.36 3.93 -5.06
N PHE A 74 0.24 4.48 -5.51
CA PHE A 74 -0.88 4.91 -4.67
C PHE A 74 -2.05 3.96 -4.87
N ILE A 75 -2.67 3.54 -3.79
CA ILE A 75 -3.75 2.55 -3.80
C ILE A 75 -4.94 3.17 -3.09
N THR A 76 -6.08 3.23 -3.78
CA THR A 76 -7.36 3.69 -3.22
C THR A 76 -8.40 2.62 -3.44
N ILE A 77 -9.06 2.17 -2.37
CA ILE A 77 -10.08 1.14 -2.43
C ILE A 77 -11.35 1.58 -1.73
N PHE A 78 -12.50 1.36 -2.39
CA PHE A 78 -13.79 1.77 -1.87
C PHE A 78 -14.94 0.93 -2.44
N PRO A 79 -16.03 0.74 -1.68
CA PRO A 79 -17.27 0.19 -2.21
C PRO A 79 -18.07 1.28 -2.96
N GLU A 80 -18.75 0.89 -4.02
CA GLU A 80 -19.72 1.73 -4.75
C GLU A 80 -20.93 0.87 -5.13
N ASN A 81 -22.07 1.13 -4.47
CA ASN A 81 -23.32 0.39 -4.63
C ASN A 81 -23.16 -1.13 -4.42
N ASP A 82 -23.32 -1.92 -5.48
CA ASP A 82 -23.23 -3.38 -5.51
C ASP A 82 -21.84 -3.90 -5.88
N LYS A 83 -20.88 -2.99 -6.11
CA LYS A 83 -19.51 -3.29 -6.52
C LYS A 83 -18.49 -2.63 -5.63
N SER A 84 -17.23 -2.93 -5.88
CA SER A 84 -16.10 -2.22 -5.29
C SER A 84 -15.01 -2.01 -6.31
N TYR A 85 -14.23 -0.96 -6.10
CA TYR A 85 -13.11 -0.62 -6.97
C TYR A 85 -11.85 -0.46 -6.14
N CYS A 86 -10.75 -0.98 -6.68
CA CYS A 86 -9.41 -0.65 -6.25
C CYS A 86 -8.69 0.03 -7.41
N ILE A 87 -8.25 1.26 -7.18
CA ILE A 87 -7.47 2.05 -8.11
C ILE A 87 -6.02 2.02 -7.63
N ILE A 88 -5.12 1.53 -8.47
CA ILE A 88 -3.68 1.56 -8.24
C ILE A 88 -3.10 2.54 -9.25
N SER A 89 -2.48 3.62 -8.79
CA SER A 89 -2.03 4.73 -9.63
C SER A 89 -0.59 5.14 -9.34
N TRP A 90 0.07 5.72 -10.34
CA TRP A 90 1.44 6.23 -10.22
C TRP A 90 1.65 7.42 -11.17
N LEU A 91 2.64 8.25 -10.89
CA LEU A 91 3.02 9.32 -11.81
C LEU A 91 3.66 8.75 -13.07
N LYS A 92 3.31 9.28 -14.24
CA LYS A 92 3.86 8.81 -15.53
C LYS A 92 5.38 8.92 -15.64
N ASN A 93 5.98 9.87 -14.92
CA ASN A 93 7.43 10.03 -14.87
C ASN A 93 8.14 8.90 -14.09
N SER A 94 7.40 8.08 -13.34
CA SER A 94 7.89 6.88 -12.65
C SER A 94 7.86 5.62 -13.52
N LYS A 95 7.44 5.73 -14.79
CA LYS A 95 7.23 4.59 -15.69
C LYS A 95 8.49 3.74 -15.88
N GLU A 96 9.67 4.35 -15.97
CA GLU A 96 10.92 3.61 -16.18
C GLU A 96 11.25 2.66 -15.02
N ILE A 97 10.81 3.00 -13.81
CA ILE A 97 11.03 2.21 -12.59
C ILE A 97 9.91 1.18 -12.41
N LEU A 98 8.65 1.59 -12.63
CA LEU A 98 7.49 0.81 -12.22
C LEU A 98 6.89 -0.07 -13.32
N SER A 99 7.26 0.07 -14.60
CA SER A 99 6.54 -0.60 -15.69
C SER A 99 6.47 -2.13 -15.55
N GLU A 100 7.59 -2.78 -15.20
CA GLU A 100 7.59 -4.24 -15.03
C GLU A 100 6.78 -4.69 -13.81
N LEU A 101 6.81 -3.93 -12.71
CA LEU A 101 6.01 -4.21 -11.52
C LEU A 101 4.51 -4.05 -11.82
N VAL A 102 4.13 -2.98 -12.51
CA VAL A 102 2.75 -2.71 -12.93
C VAL A 102 2.23 -3.84 -13.82
N GLU A 103 3.03 -4.33 -14.77
CA GLU A 103 2.67 -5.49 -15.60
C GLU A 103 2.42 -6.76 -14.77
N GLN A 104 3.24 -7.01 -13.75
CA GLN A 104 3.05 -8.13 -12.83
C GLN A 104 1.76 -7.97 -12.00
N ILE A 105 1.51 -6.78 -11.47
CA ILE A 105 0.29 -6.44 -10.71
C ILE A 105 -0.95 -6.64 -11.60
N MET A 106 -0.94 -6.17 -12.84
CA MET A 106 -2.05 -6.39 -13.79
C MET A 106 -2.31 -7.88 -14.04
N GLY A 107 -1.25 -8.68 -14.08
CA GLY A 107 -1.29 -10.13 -14.32
C GLY A 107 -1.82 -10.97 -13.15
N LEU A 108 -2.02 -10.39 -11.96
CA LEU A 108 -2.53 -11.11 -10.79
C LEU A 108 -3.94 -11.66 -11.01
N SER A 109 -4.16 -12.91 -10.60
CA SER A 109 -5.48 -13.55 -10.55
C SER A 109 -6.38 -12.90 -9.48
N ALA A 110 -7.68 -13.17 -9.54
CA ALA A 110 -8.64 -12.63 -8.57
C ALA A 110 -8.30 -12.96 -7.10
N LYS A 111 -7.71 -14.14 -6.85
CA LYS A 111 -7.25 -14.53 -5.51
C LYS A 111 -6.00 -13.72 -5.12
N GLU A 112 -5.00 -13.66 -5.99
CA GLU A 112 -3.75 -12.96 -5.71
C GLU A 112 -3.96 -11.45 -5.52
N ARG A 113 -4.92 -10.84 -6.23
CA ARG A 113 -5.32 -9.45 -5.99
C ARG A 113 -5.82 -9.21 -4.57
N LYS A 114 -6.63 -10.13 -4.04
CA LYS A 114 -7.11 -10.05 -2.65
C LYS A 114 -5.96 -10.25 -1.66
N ASP A 115 -5.08 -11.22 -1.91
CA ASP A 115 -3.92 -11.48 -1.05
C ASP A 115 -2.95 -10.28 -1.03
N TYR A 116 -2.70 -9.67 -2.20
CA TYR A 116 -1.93 -8.44 -2.35
C TYR A 116 -2.56 -7.30 -1.53
N LEU A 117 -3.86 -7.06 -1.70
CA LEU A 117 -4.54 -5.97 -0.99
C LEU A 117 -4.67 -6.20 0.51
N ASN A 118 -4.94 -7.45 0.96
CA ASN A 118 -4.94 -7.79 2.38
C ASN A 118 -3.59 -7.45 3.04
N THR A 119 -2.49 -7.68 2.32
CA THR A 119 -1.13 -7.37 2.82
C THR A 119 -0.83 -5.87 2.76
N THR A 120 -0.97 -5.27 1.58
CA THR A 120 -0.54 -3.91 1.31
C THR A 120 -1.36 -2.88 2.07
N LEU A 121 -2.69 -3.03 2.12
CA LEU A 121 -3.54 -2.04 2.78
C LEU A 121 -3.31 -2.02 4.29
N VAL A 122 -3.14 -3.18 4.95
CA VAL A 122 -2.96 -3.18 6.41
C VAL A 122 -1.57 -2.70 6.81
N LYS A 123 -0.55 -2.95 5.98
CA LYS A 123 0.83 -2.50 6.26
C LYS A 123 1.04 -1.02 5.97
N ASN A 124 0.47 -0.52 4.88
CA ASN A 124 0.89 0.76 4.28
C ASN A 124 -0.23 1.81 4.22
N SER A 125 -1.37 1.56 4.87
CA SER A 125 -2.48 2.52 4.93
C SER A 125 -2.45 3.31 6.23
N ASP A 126 -2.43 4.63 6.12
CA ASP A 126 -2.70 5.53 7.24
C ASP A 126 -4.20 5.68 7.54
N ASN A 127 -5.07 5.40 6.56
CA ASN A 127 -6.51 5.67 6.64
C ASN A 127 -7.36 4.50 6.14
N LEU A 128 -7.25 3.36 6.83
CA LEU A 128 -8.06 2.17 6.54
C LEU A 128 -9.26 2.15 7.49
N VAL A 129 -10.48 2.22 6.94
CA VAL A 129 -11.73 2.18 7.69
C VAL A 129 -12.49 0.90 7.39
N PHE A 130 -13.11 0.34 8.41
CA PHE A 130 -13.84 -0.93 8.33
C PHE A 130 -15.25 -0.77 8.87
N SER A 131 -16.20 -1.49 8.29
CA SER A 131 -17.53 -1.62 8.89
C SER A 131 -17.44 -2.52 10.13
N PRO A 132 -18.25 -2.28 11.18
CA PRO A 132 -18.31 -3.17 12.34
C PRO A 132 -18.60 -4.63 11.97
N LYS A 133 -19.39 -4.86 10.91
CA LYS A 133 -19.76 -6.20 10.44
C LYS A 133 -18.55 -7.03 9.99
N LEU A 134 -17.52 -6.38 9.46
CA LEU A 134 -16.30 -7.06 9.04
C LEU A 134 -15.54 -7.60 10.25
N ILE A 135 -15.38 -6.76 11.27
CA ILE A 135 -14.69 -7.11 12.52
C ILE A 135 -15.45 -8.21 13.27
N GLU A 136 -16.77 -8.11 13.38
CA GLU A 136 -17.62 -9.12 14.04
C GLU A 136 -17.56 -10.51 13.39
N ARG A 137 -17.07 -10.61 12.15
CA ARG A 137 -16.92 -11.87 11.39
C ARG A 137 -15.50 -12.41 11.38
N MET A 138 -14.54 -11.64 11.89
CA MET A 138 -13.22 -12.16 12.17
C MET A 138 -13.33 -13.18 13.31
N SER A 139 -12.67 -14.31 13.14
CA SER A 139 -12.35 -15.19 14.26
C SER A 139 -11.42 -14.44 15.23
N LYS A 140 -11.32 -14.94 16.46
CA LYS A 140 -10.39 -14.35 17.45
C LYS A 140 -8.95 -14.32 16.96
N ASP A 141 -8.55 -15.33 16.20
CA ASP A 141 -7.20 -15.41 15.63
C ASP A 141 -7.02 -14.35 14.53
N GLU A 142 -7.99 -14.23 13.60
CA GLU A 142 -7.97 -13.18 12.56
C GLU A 142 -7.95 -11.78 13.18
N GLU A 143 -8.78 -11.52 14.20
CA GLU A 143 -8.83 -10.23 14.90
C GLU A 143 -7.50 -9.93 15.60
N HIS A 144 -6.87 -10.95 16.20
CA HIS A 144 -5.58 -10.83 16.85
C HIS A 144 -4.45 -10.54 15.85
N TYR A 145 -4.37 -11.27 14.73
CA TYR A 145 -3.37 -11.04 13.69
C TYR A 145 -3.58 -9.70 12.98
N PHE A 146 -4.83 -9.35 12.71
CA PHE A 146 -5.20 -8.06 12.14
C PHE A 146 -4.80 -6.91 13.09
N GLY A 147 -5.11 -7.05 14.38
CA GLY A 147 -4.70 -6.10 15.43
C GLY A 147 -3.19 -5.98 15.56
N TYR A 148 -2.46 -7.10 15.52
CA TYR A 148 -0.99 -7.11 15.56
C TYR A 148 -0.37 -6.50 14.30
N THR A 149 -0.95 -6.71 13.12
CA THR A 149 -0.40 -6.16 11.86
C THR A 149 -0.67 -4.66 11.77
N SER A 150 -1.89 -4.23 12.11
CA SER A 150 -2.28 -2.81 12.14
C SER A 150 -1.58 -2.02 13.24
N GLN A 151 -1.40 -2.59 14.44
CA GLN A 151 -0.64 -1.97 15.53
C GLN A 151 0.87 -2.17 15.38
N GLY A 152 1.31 -3.23 14.70
CA GLY A 152 2.71 -3.56 14.47
C GLY A 152 3.40 -2.56 13.56
N ALA A 153 2.66 -1.93 12.63
CA ALA A 153 3.13 -0.74 11.91
C ALA A 153 3.51 0.40 12.89
N TYR A 154 2.63 0.72 13.85
CA TYR A 154 2.89 1.72 14.90
C TYR A 154 3.96 1.29 15.91
N LEU A 155 4.01 0.02 16.28
CA LEU A 155 4.99 -0.50 17.27
C LEU A 155 6.38 -0.62 16.66
N PHE A 156 6.52 -0.90 15.36
CA PHE A 156 7.80 -0.91 14.66
C PHE A 156 8.36 0.49 14.51
N GLU A 157 7.54 1.50 14.21
CA GLU A 157 7.95 2.91 14.26
C GLU A 157 8.37 3.34 15.67
N ALA A 158 7.60 2.98 16.70
CA ALA A 158 7.96 3.26 18.10
C ALA A 158 9.22 2.50 18.56
N LEU A 159 9.47 1.28 18.05
CA LEU A 159 10.70 0.53 18.30
C LEU A 159 11.88 1.18 17.59
N LEU A 160 11.72 1.63 16.34
CA LEU A 160 12.77 2.34 15.58
C LEU A 160 13.13 3.67 16.24
N GLU A 161 12.15 4.43 16.74
CA GLU A 161 12.41 5.63 17.54
C GLU A 161 13.10 5.32 18.88
N ALA A 162 12.87 4.13 19.45
CA ALA A 162 13.49 3.68 20.69
C ALA A 162 14.85 2.98 20.52
N MET A 163 15.23 2.61 19.29
CA MET A 163 16.38 1.74 18.99
C MET A 163 17.40 2.39 18.05
N ASP A 164 17.73 3.67 18.29
CA ASP A 164 18.80 4.41 17.59
C ASP A 164 20.23 3.89 17.90
N ASP A 165 20.39 2.68 18.47
CA ASP A 165 21.67 1.98 18.51
C ASP A 165 21.45 0.45 18.54
N GLU A 166 22.03 -0.19 17.52
CA GLU A 166 22.29 -1.63 17.38
C GLU A 166 21.10 -2.61 17.44
N LEU A 167 20.54 -2.96 16.26
CA LEU A 167 20.43 -4.37 15.85
C LEU A 167 20.08 -4.50 14.35
N HIS A 168 20.90 -5.23 13.58
CA HIS A 168 20.55 -5.68 12.24
C HIS A 168 19.53 -6.83 12.32
N ILE A 169 18.24 -6.50 12.37
CA ILE A 169 17.17 -7.48 12.17
C ILE A 169 16.84 -7.50 10.68
N GLU A 170 17.39 -8.47 9.94
CA GLU A 170 16.85 -8.82 8.63
C GLU A 170 15.44 -9.39 8.82
N SER A 171 14.42 -8.57 8.56
CA SER A 171 13.03 -8.99 8.61
C SER A 171 12.71 -9.89 7.41
N LYS A 172 12.73 -11.21 7.61
CA LYS A 172 12.03 -12.15 6.71
C LYS A 172 10.54 -12.12 7.01
N ILE A 173 9.87 -11.03 6.62
CA ILE A 173 8.40 -11.01 6.53
C ILE A 173 8.08 -11.69 5.19
N PRO A 174 7.35 -12.81 5.18
CA PRO A 174 7.13 -13.54 3.95
C PRO A 174 6.38 -12.67 2.93
N GLU A 175 6.94 -12.63 1.72
CA GLU A 175 6.36 -12.08 0.51
C GLU A 175 4.98 -12.71 0.26
N VAL A 176 3.94 -11.89 0.17
CA VAL A 176 2.61 -12.25 -0.38
C VAL A 176 2.09 -13.61 0.10
N SER A 177 2.35 -13.98 1.35
CA SER A 177 1.85 -15.23 1.94
C SER A 177 0.69 -14.90 2.85
N ASP A 178 -0.40 -15.65 2.71
CA ASP A 178 -1.63 -15.64 3.52
C ASP A 178 -1.50 -14.80 4.82
N PRO A 179 -2.04 -13.57 4.85
CA PRO A 179 -1.82 -12.65 5.95
C PRO A 179 -2.49 -13.11 7.26
N GLY A 180 -3.19 -14.26 7.27
CA GLY A 180 -3.87 -14.81 8.44
C GLY A 180 -5.19 -14.12 8.75
N TYR A 181 -5.65 -13.22 7.87
CA TYR A 181 -6.95 -12.57 7.87
C TYR A 181 -7.42 -12.28 6.44
N ASP A 182 -8.72 -12.10 6.26
CA ASP A 182 -9.32 -11.76 4.97
C ASP A 182 -10.21 -10.51 5.07
N LEU A 183 -9.77 -9.38 4.52
CA LEU A 183 -10.58 -8.16 4.46
C LEU A 183 -11.76 -8.31 3.48
N PHE A 184 -11.68 -9.23 2.53
CA PHE A 184 -12.72 -9.50 1.53
C PHE A 184 -13.75 -10.53 1.99
N LYS A 185 -13.73 -10.90 3.28
CA LYS A 185 -14.68 -11.86 3.86
C LYS A 185 -16.10 -11.33 3.70
N GLN A 186 -16.89 -12.06 2.90
CA GLN A 186 -18.23 -11.62 2.53
C GLN A 186 -19.23 -11.68 3.69
N CYS A 187 -20.22 -10.78 3.63
CA CYS A 187 -21.37 -10.80 4.52
C CYS A 187 -22.39 -11.87 4.13
#